data_AF-A0AA38ZN94-F1
#
_entry.id   AF-A0AA38ZN94-F1
#
_cell.length_a   1.000
_cell.length_b   1.000
_cell.length_c   1.000
_cell.angle_alpha   90.00
_cell.angle_beta   90.00
_cell.angle_gamma   90.00
#
_symmetry.space_group_name_H-M   'P 1'
#
loop_
_entity.id
_entity.type
_entity.pdbx_description
1 polymer ?
#
loop_
_entity_poly.entity_id
_entity_poly.type
_entity_poly.pdbx_seq_one_letter_code
_entity_poly.pdbx_strand_id
1 'polypeptide(L)'
;MPCLEFLNLNSLSCQLPFLSGLSLLKELHLDQCNLTPGVIKRVFHCIFHLSSLEVLNLSGCNPEEGGTLSDILVGISQLSNLRALDLSHCKKFSQIPKLPLSLRLLDMHSSIGASLPPMRSLVNCLKSASRV
;
A
#
# COMPACT_ATOMS: atom_id res chain seq x y z
N MET A 1 1.30 12.26 24.61
CA MET A 1 1.79 12.23 23.21
C MET A 1 0.59 11.87 22.35
N PRO A 2 0.24 12.64 21.30
CA PRO A 2 -0.96 12.35 20.53
C PRO A 2 -0.79 11.01 19.79
N CYS A 3 -1.69 10.07 20.05
CA CYS A 3 -1.79 8.81 19.32
C CYS A 3 -2.31 9.14 17.91
N LEU A 4 -1.41 9.37 16.97
CA LEU A 4 -1.79 9.64 15.59
C LEU A 4 -2.22 8.32 14.92
N GLU A 5 -3.53 8.15 14.73
CA GLU A 5 -4.09 6.95 14.09
C GLU A 5 -4.30 7.13 12.57
N PHE A 6 -4.38 8.38 12.10
CA PHE A 6 -4.59 8.73 10.70
C PHE A 6 -3.52 9.71 10.22
N LEU A 7 -2.95 9.45 9.05
CA LEU A 7 -1.98 10.33 8.43
C LEU A 7 -2.20 10.41 6.91
N ASN A 8 -2.34 11.63 6.41
CA ASN A 8 -2.43 11.92 4.98
C ASN A 8 -1.20 12.72 4.56
N LEU A 9 -0.48 12.23 3.54
CA LEU A 9 0.72 12.86 3.00
C LEU A 9 0.61 13.18 1.50
N ASN A 10 -0.60 13.19 0.95
CA ASN A 10 -0.88 13.39 -0.48
C ASN A 10 -0.33 14.74 -0.99
N SER A 11 -0.23 15.75 -0.12
CA SER A 11 0.29 17.08 -0.46
C SER A 11 1.79 17.25 -0.24
N LEU A 12 2.47 16.25 0.35
CA LEU A 12 3.91 16.27 0.47
C LEU A 12 4.46 15.66 -0.81
N SER A 13 5.21 16.43 -1.59
CA SER A 13 5.90 16.02 -2.82
C SER A 13 7.03 15.01 -2.55
N CYS A 14 6.72 13.92 -1.86
CA CYS A 14 7.58 12.82 -1.48
C CYS A 14 8.73 13.12 -0.50
N GLN A 15 8.68 14.24 0.22
CA GLN A 15 9.45 14.43 1.46
C GLN A 15 8.66 13.88 2.65
N LEU A 16 8.59 12.55 2.75
CA LEU A 16 7.96 11.94 3.92
C LEU A 16 8.81 12.16 5.18
N PRO A 17 8.21 12.62 6.30
CA PRO A 17 8.87 12.61 7.59
C PRO A 17 9.17 11.17 8.03
N PHE A 18 10.15 10.98 8.90
CA PHE A 18 10.43 9.67 9.51
C PHE A 18 9.16 9.13 10.20
N LEU A 19 8.46 8.17 9.56
CA LEU A 19 7.27 7.51 10.15
C LEU A 19 7.65 6.49 11.23
N SER A 20 8.95 6.26 11.44
CA SER A 20 9.49 5.41 12.50
C SER A 20 9.13 5.99 13.87
N GLY A 21 8.08 5.46 14.48
CA GLY A 21 7.53 5.95 15.74
C GLY A 21 6.00 6.04 15.75
N LEU A 22 5.35 5.99 14.58
CA LEU A 22 3.90 5.98 14.45
C LEU A 22 3.33 4.56 14.60
N SER A 23 3.70 3.85 15.65
CA SER A 23 3.29 2.46 15.87
C SER A 23 1.79 2.27 16.05
N LEU A 24 1.06 3.34 16.36
CA LEU A 24 -0.40 3.37 16.52
C LEU A 24 -1.14 3.81 15.25
N LEU A 25 -0.42 4.10 14.15
CA LEU A 25 -1.05 4.52 12.91
C LEU A 25 -1.86 3.37 12.32
N LYS A 26 -3.14 3.62 12.09
CA LYS A 26 -4.10 2.69 11.49
C LYS A 26 -4.34 2.99 10.02
N GLU A 27 -4.30 4.26 9.63
CA GLU A 27 -4.62 4.70 8.28
C GLU A 27 -3.54 5.61 7.72
N LEU A 28 -3.02 5.25 6.54
CA LEU A 28 -1.99 6.00 5.83
C LEU A 28 -2.40 6.24 4.38
N HIS A 29 -2.51 7.51 4.01
CA HIS A 29 -2.87 7.94 2.66
C HIS A 29 -1.66 8.58 1.98
N LEU A 30 -1.32 8.04 0.82
CA LEU A 30 -0.22 8.45 -0.05
C LEU A 30 -0.70 8.58 -1.50
N ASP A 31 -1.98 8.86 -1.72
CA ASP A 31 -2.50 8.92 -3.07
C ASP A 31 -1.81 10.00 -3.92
N GLN A 32 -1.68 9.69 -5.20
CA GLN A 32 -1.01 10.50 -6.23
C GLN A 32 0.45 10.85 -5.92
N CYS A 33 1.14 10.05 -5.08
CA CYS A 33 2.57 10.25 -4.84
C CYS A 33 3.42 9.90 -6.09
N ASN A 34 4.35 10.79 -6.43
CA ASN A 34 5.37 10.53 -7.46
C ASN A 34 6.47 9.63 -6.88
N LEU A 35 6.28 8.34 -7.09
CA LEU A 35 7.13 7.29 -6.56
C LEU A 35 8.42 7.15 -7.38
N THR A 36 9.38 8.07 -7.22
CA THR A 36 10.72 7.84 -7.76
C THR A 36 11.39 6.66 -7.04
N PRO A 37 12.32 5.90 -7.68
CA PRO A 37 12.94 4.73 -7.06
C PRO A 37 13.55 4.99 -5.67
N GLY A 38 14.13 6.18 -5.46
CA GLY A 38 14.69 6.60 -4.17
C GLY A 38 13.62 6.89 -3.11
N VAL A 39 12.50 7.48 -3.51
CA VAL A 39 11.35 7.74 -2.62
C VAL A 39 10.71 6.43 -2.21
N ILE A 40 10.45 5.53 -3.18
CA ILE A 40 9.88 4.20 -2.92
C ILE A 40 10.64 3.52 -1.80
N LYS A 41 11.96 3.37 -1.95
CA LYS A 41 12.76 2.65 -0.97
C LYS A 41 12.67 3.26 0.43
N ARG A 42 12.63 4.60 0.55
CA ARG A 42 12.54 5.29 1.84
C ARG A 42 11.17 5.19 2.48
N VAL A 43 10.12 5.48 1.70
CA VAL A 43 8.73 5.50 2.18
C VAL A 43 8.33 4.11 2.65
N PHE A 44 8.59 3.09 1.84
CA PHE A 44 8.16 1.74 2.16
C PHE A 44 8.99 1.10 3.27
N HIS A 45 10.28 1.42 3.39
CA HIS A 45 11.07 1.03 4.57
C HIS A 45 10.45 1.55 5.88
N CYS A 46 9.87 2.75 5.88
CA CYS A 46 9.20 3.29 7.06
C CYS A 46 7.83 2.64 7.32
N ILE A 47 7.06 2.36 6.26
CA ILE A 47 5.71 1.76 6.38
C ILE A 47 5.76 0.35 6.97
N PHE A 48 6.79 -0.44 6.67
CA PHE A 48 6.90 -1.82 7.19
C PHE A 48 6.97 -1.91 8.72
N HIS A 49 7.32 -0.81 9.39
CA HIS A 49 7.37 -0.75 10.85
C HIS A 49 6.01 -0.34 11.49
N LEU A 50 5.00 -0.02 10.68
CA LEU A 50 3.66 0.36 11.14
C LEU A 50 2.83 -0.89 11.42
N SER A 51 3.11 -1.53 12.56
CA SER A 51 2.47 -2.78 12.95
C SER A 51 0.95 -2.68 13.15
N SER A 52 0.42 -1.48 13.46
CA SER A 52 -1.02 -1.25 13.63
C SER A 52 -1.75 -0.82 12.36
N LEU A 53 -1.06 -0.74 11.22
CA LEU A 53 -1.66 -0.22 10.00
C LEU A 53 -2.74 -1.16 9.46
N GLU A 54 -3.95 -0.63 9.32
CA GLU A 54 -5.14 -1.33 8.82
C GLU A 54 -5.53 -0.89 7.40
N VAL A 55 -5.28 0.38 7.04
CA VAL A 55 -5.64 0.96 5.75
C VAL A 55 -4.43 1.64 5.12
N LEU A 56 -4.16 1.30 3.86
CA LEU A 56 -3.12 1.92 3.06
C LEU A 56 -3.69 2.34 1.70
N ASN A 57 -3.68 3.64 1.43
CA ASN A 57 -4.08 4.19 0.14
C ASN A 57 -2.84 4.61 -0.65
N LEU A 58 -2.61 3.95 -1.79
CA LEU A 58 -1.57 4.26 -2.77
C LEU A 58 -2.18 4.60 -4.14
N SER A 59 -3.47 4.94 -4.21
CA SER A 59 -4.15 5.20 -5.48
C SER A 59 -3.42 6.28 -6.29
N GLY A 60 -3.33 6.09 -7.60
CA GLY A 60 -2.63 7.03 -8.50
C GLY A 60 -1.12 7.13 -8.26
N CYS A 61 -0.52 6.30 -7.40
CA CYS A 61 0.93 6.24 -7.24
C CYS A 61 1.56 5.58 -8.47
N ASN A 62 2.39 6.35 -9.18
CA ASN A 62 3.01 5.88 -10.42
C ASN A 62 4.53 5.98 -10.30
N PRO A 63 5.27 4.88 -10.49
CA PRO A 63 6.72 4.95 -10.54
C PRO A 63 7.18 5.66 -11.81
N GLU A 64 7.91 6.76 -11.62
CA GLU A 64 8.68 7.42 -12.67
C GLU A 64 9.88 6.52 -13.06
N GLU A 65 10.25 6.55 -14.35
CA GLU A 65 11.39 5.88 -14.99
C GLU A 65 11.97 4.61 -14.34
N GLY A 66 11.72 3.44 -14.96
CA GLY A 66 12.37 2.17 -14.61
C GLY A 66 11.92 1.47 -13.32
N GLY A 67 11.15 2.14 -12.45
CA GLY A 67 10.59 1.55 -11.24
C GLY A 67 9.33 0.71 -11.50
N THR A 68 9.10 -0.30 -10.66
CA THR A 68 7.86 -1.10 -10.65
C THR A 68 7.24 -1.07 -9.26
N LEU A 69 5.91 -1.09 -9.17
CA LEU A 69 5.20 -1.22 -7.89
C LEU A 69 5.39 -2.58 -7.20
N SER A 70 6.06 -3.54 -7.85
CA SER A 70 6.33 -4.87 -7.30
C SER A 70 7.16 -4.80 -6.02
N ASP A 71 8.18 -3.93 -5.97
CA ASP A 71 9.07 -3.76 -4.80
C ASP A 71 8.31 -3.26 -3.55
N ILE A 72 7.25 -2.49 -3.79
CA ILE A 72 6.38 -1.92 -2.77
C ILE A 72 5.52 -3.01 -2.15
N LEU A 73 4.89 -3.80 -3.01
CA LEU A 73 3.96 -4.84 -2.63
C LEU A 73 4.66 -5.97 -1.86
N VAL A 74 5.97 -6.20 -2.07
CA VAL A 74 6.74 -7.20 -1.31
C VAL A 74 6.70 -6.91 0.19
N GLY A 75 6.91 -5.66 0.60
CA GLY A 75 6.89 -5.36 2.03
C GLY A 75 5.50 -5.10 2.61
N ILE A 76 4.49 -4.81 1.77
CA ILE A 76 3.08 -4.81 2.20
C ILE A 76 2.67 -6.18 2.75
N SER A 77 3.27 -7.28 2.25
CA SER A 77 3.05 -8.62 2.80
C SER A 77 3.40 -8.78 4.29
N GLN A 78 4.24 -7.89 4.84
CA GLN A 78 4.68 -7.89 6.23
C GLN A 78 3.69 -7.16 7.17
N LEU A 79 2.74 -6.40 6.60
CA LEU A 79 1.74 -5.65 7.36
C LEU A 79 0.62 -6.60 7.82
N SER A 80 0.84 -7.26 8.95
CA SER A 80 -0.05 -8.29 9.49
C SER A 80 -1.45 -7.80 9.88
N ASN A 81 -1.65 -6.49 10.08
CA ASN A 81 -2.94 -5.90 10.40
C ASN A 81 -3.63 -5.21 9.21
N LEU A 82 -3.00 -5.19 8.03
CA LEU A 82 -3.56 -4.49 6.87
C LEU A 82 -4.82 -5.18 6.36
N ARG A 83 -5.93 -4.44 6.33
CA ARG A 83 -7.27 -4.92 5.94
C ARG A 83 -7.70 -4.34 4.60
N ALA A 84 -7.32 -3.11 4.30
CA ALA A 84 -7.68 -2.43 3.07
C ALA A 84 -6.44 -1.86 2.36
N LEU A 85 -6.35 -2.13 1.07
CA LEU A 85 -5.29 -1.62 0.20
C LEU A 85 -5.92 -1.06 -1.07
N ASP A 86 -5.65 0.21 -1.34
CA ASP A 86 -6.07 0.87 -2.58
C ASP A 86 -4.86 1.09 -3.50
N LEU A 87 -4.91 0.45 -4.66
CA LEU A 87 -3.96 0.56 -5.77
C LEU A 87 -4.66 1.03 -7.06
N SER A 88 -5.85 1.64 -6.95
CA SER A 88 -6.60 2.16 -8.08
C SER A 88 -5.80 3.22 -8.84
N HIS A 89 -6.02 3.34 -10.15
CA HIS A 89 -5.32 4.31 -11.01
C HIS A 89 -3.79 4.20 -11.05
N CYS A 90 -3.21 3.13 -10.52
CA CYS A 90 -1.77 2.85 -10.59
C CYS A 90 -1.37 2.20 -11.91
N LYS A 91 -0.19 2.57 -12.43
CA LYS A 91 0.37 2.06 -13.70
C LYS A 91 1.67 1.29 -13.43
N LYS A 92 2.00 0.33 -14.31
CA LYS A 92 3.26 -0.46 -14.28
C LYS A 92 3.39 -1.38 -13.05
N PHE A 93 2.54 -2.39 -12.99
CA PHE A 93 2.84 -3.60 -12.24
C PHE A 93 3.55 -4.57 -13.18
N SER A 94 4.65 -5.20 -12.78
CA SER A 94 5.17 -6.36 -13.50
C SER A 94 4.49 -7.62 -12.98
N GLN A 95 4.35 -7.72 -11.65
CA GLN A 95 3.62 -8.75 -10.93
C GLN A 95 3.15 -8.19 -9.59
N ILE A 96 1.98 -8.60 -9.14
CA ILE A 96 1.55 -8.34 -7.75
C ILE A 96 2.05 -9.52 -6.90
N PRO A 97 2.97 -9.31 -5.96
CA PRO A 97 3.43 -10.34 -5.05
C PRO A 97 2.32 -10.73 -4.05
N LYS A 98 2.67 -11.59 -3.09
CA LYS A 98 1.73 -12.03 -2.05
C LYS A 98 1.28 -10.83 -1.21
N LEU A 99 -0.03 -10.72 -1.02
CA LEU A 99 -0.65 -9.75 -0.12
C LEU A 99 -0.77 -10.37 1.28
N PRO A 100 -0.83 -9.54 2.34
CA PRO A 100 -0.99 -10.06 3.70
C PRO A 100 -2.33 -10.78 3.84
N LEU A 101 -2.36 -11.87 4.61
CA LEU A 101 -3.57 -12.69 4.79
C LEU A 101 -4.70 -11.93 5.53
N SER A 102 -4.37 -10.87 6.25
CA SER A 102 -5.33 -9.96 6.89
C SER A 102 -6.13 -9.12 5.90
N LEU A 103 -5.67 -9.02 4.64
CA LEU A 103 -6.30 -8.16 3.63
C LEU A 103 -7.69 -8.68 3.24
N ARG A 104 -8.68 -7.78 3.34
CA ARG A 104 -10.10 -8.03 3.04
C ARG A 104 -10.60 -7.20 1.87
N LEU A 105 -9.96 -6.07 1.62
CA LEU A 105 -10.32 -5.17 0.54
C LEU A 105 -9.06 -4.84 -0.25
N LEU A 106 -9.13 -5.10 -1.56
CA LEU A 106 -8.12 -4.71 -2.52
C LEU A 106 -8.84 -3.98 -3.64
N ASP A 107 -8.56 -2.70 -3.80
CA ASP A 107 -9.00 -1.95 -4.98
C ASP A 107 -7.85 -1.81 -5.98
N MET A 108 -8.13 -2.17 -7.23
CA MET A 108 -7.20 -2.06 -8.36
C MET A 108 -7.90 -1.56 -9.62
N HIS A 109 -9.07 -0.94 -9.51
CA HIS A 109 -9.79 -0.46 -10.69
C HIS A 109 -8.95 0.57 -11.45
N SER A 110 -9.12 0.60 -12.77
CA SER A 110 -8.36 1.50 -13.67
C SER A 110 -6.84 1.36 -13.59
N SER A 111 -6.32 0.26 -13.00
CA SER A 111 -4.88 -0.05 -13.01
C SER A 111 -4.47 -0.75 -14.31
N ILE A 112 -3.32 -0.37 -14.87
CA ILE A 112 -2.84 -0.90 -16.15
C ILE A 112 -1.53 -1.68 -15.92
N GLY A 113 -1.49 -2.93 -16.40
CA GLY A 113 -0.33 -3.83 -16.28
C GLY A 113 -0.37 -4.77 -15.07
N ALA A 114 -1.40 -4.70 -14.23
CA ALA A 114 -1.59 -5.64 -13.13
C ALA A 114 -1.92 -7.05 -13.64
N SER A 115 -0.95 -7.97 -13.60
CA SER A 115 -1.27 -9.40 -13.51
C SER A 115 -1.95 -9.62 -12.16
N LEU A 116 -3.14 -10.24 -12.17
CA LEU A 116 -3.91 -10.58 -10.97
C LEU A 116 -3.00 -11.19 -9.89
N PRO A 117 -3.17 -10.82 -8.60
CA PRO A 117 -2.44 -11.46 -7.51
C PRO A 117 -2.70 -12.97 -7.51
N PRO A 118 -1.81 -13.79 -6.93
CA PRO A 118 -2.08 -15.20 -6.70
C PRO A 118 -3.42 -15.36 -5.97
N MET A 119 -4.32 -16.22 -6.48
CA MET A 119 -5.65 -16.43 -5.90
C MET A 119 -5.64 -16.75 -4.39
N ARG A 120 -4.55 -17.35 -3.89
CA ARG A 120 -4.36 -17.63 -2.45
C ARG A 120 -4.36 -16.35 -1.61
N SER A 121 -3.82 -15.25 -2.14
CA SER A 121 -3.78 -13.95 -1.49
C SER A 121 -5.15 -13.24 -1.54
N LEU A 122 -5.99 -13.56 -2.54
CA LEU A 122 -7.31 -12.96 -2.73
C LEU A 122 -8.44 -13.68 -1.98
N VAL A 123 -8.17 -14.86 -1.40
CA VAL A 123 -9.21 -15.71 -0.80
C VAL A 123 -10.00 -14.98 0.29
N ASN A 124 -9.35 -14.11 1.06
CA ASN A 124 -9.99 -13.35 2.12
C ASN A 124 -10.72 -12.11 1.61
N CYS A 125 -10.27 -11.54 0.49
CA CYS A 125 -11.00 -10.48 -0.20
C CYS A 125 -12.33 -10.99 -0.78
N LEU A 126 -12.28 -12.15 -1.45
CA LEU A 126 -13.48 -12.82 -1.98
C LEU A 126 -14.46 -13.25 -0.88
N LYS A 127 -13.97 -13.80 0.23
CA LYS A 127 -14.81 -14.14 1.40
C LYS A 127 -15.50 -12.93 2.01
N SER A 128 -14.87 -11.76 1.98
CA SER A 128 -15.48 -10.52 2.45
C SER A 128 -16.57 -10.04 1.49
N ALA A 129 -16.38 -10.22 0.18
CA ALA A 129 -17.37 -9.86 -0.85
C ALA A 129 -18.60 -10.78 -0.85
N SER A 130 -18.46 -12.05 -0.44
CA SER A 130 -19.56 -13.03 -0.37
C SER A 130 -20.38 -12.99 0.93
N ARG A 131 -20.12 -12.02 1.82
CA ARG A 131 -20.84 -11.82 3.10
C ARG A 131 -21.95 -10.76 3.01
N VAL A 132 -22.38 -10.42 1.81
CA VAL A 132 -23.52 -9.54 1.50
C VAL A 132 -24.63 -10.40 0.90
#